data_AF-A0A956U1S4-F1
#
_entry.id   AF-A0A956U1S4-F1
#
_cell.length_a   1.000
_cell.length_b   1.000
_cell.length_c   1.000
_cell.angle_alpha   90.00
_cell.angle_beta   90.00
_cell.angle_gamma   90.00
#
_symmetry.space_group_name_H-M   'P 1'
#
loop_
_entity.id
_entity.type
_entity.pdbx_description
1 polymer ?
#
loop_
_entity_poly.entity_id
_entity_poly.type
_entity_poly.pdbx_seq_one_letter_code
_entity_poly.pdbx_strand_id
1 'polypeptide(L)'
;NQLLKDAIIGGKSVQKTISWMPASGEDEYTYYVSAGNEYDTIDEGTSYSIKIDDNFDIGSGKDAGSTFDDTLEIEPGKHTGYLSGPWGSDEKDYYTIPMTAEQKLSIKLTPETETGFRITIFDQDRVRQVQKGSANAGAIVRLDWTAPEEQEVVYILVEPGGSPSKTSANKYDFDLKVE
;
A
#
# COMPACT_ATOMS: atom_id res chain seq x y z
N ASN A 1 -12.76 -12.71 -10.68
CA ASN A 1 -13.10 -11.46 -11.39
C ASN A 1 -14.13 -10.67 -10.61
N GLN A 2 -13.67 -9.70 -9.83
CA GLN A 2 -14.55 -8.74 -9.16
C GLN A 2 -14.90 -7.63 -10.15
N LEU A 3 -16.20 -7.40 -10.37
CA LEU A 3 -16.65 -6.28 -11.20
C LEU A 3 -16.68 -5.02 -10.34
N LEU A 4 -15.82 -4.05 -10.67
CA LEU A 4 -15.92 -2.70 -10.15
C LEU A 4 -16.67 -1.84 -11.17
N LYS A 5 -17.79 -1.26 -10.72
CA LYS A 5 -18.62 -0.37 -11.54
C LYS A 5 -18.70 0.98 -10.83
N ASP A 6 -18.37 2.04 -11.56
CA ASP A 6 -18.75 3.40 -11.20
C ASP A 6 -19.61 3.96 -12.33
N ALA A 7 -20.60 4.78 -11.99
CA ALA A 7 -21.55 5.35 -12.93
C ALA A 7 -21.47 6.88 -12.92
N ILE A 8 -21.51 7.47 -14.11
CA ILE A 8 -21.63 8.92 -14.29
C ILE A 8 -23.05 9.20 -14.76
N ILE A 9 -23.85 9.86 -13.92
CA ILE A 9 -25.20 10.29 -14.26
C ILE A 9 -25.18 11.81 -14.46
N GLY A 10 -25.53 12.27 -15.67
CA GLY A 10 -25.81 13.70 -15.93
C GLY A 10 -24.61 14.64 -16.01
N GLY A 11 -23.46 14.22 -16.55
CA GLY A 11 -22.27 15.07 -16.70
C GLY A 11 -21.60 15.00 -18.06
N LYS A 12 -21.03 16.13 -18.52
CA LYS A 12 -20.13 16.20 -19.69
C LYS A 12 -18.70 16.38 -19.20
N SER A 13 -17.74 15.71 -19.85
CA SER A 13 -16.31 15.80 -19.54
C SER A 13 -15.96 15.45 -18.08
N VAL A 14 -16.66 14.46 -17.51
CA VAL A 14 -16.44 14.00 -16.14
C VAL A 14 -15.28 13.00 -16.10
N GLN A 15 -14.34 13.21 -15.18
CA GLN A 15 -13.29 12.25 -14.85
C GLN A 15 -13.72 11.38 -13.67
N LYS A 16 -13.43 10.09 -13.73
CA LYS A 16 -13.57 9.15 -12.62
C LYS A 16 -12.28 8.35 -12.44
N THR A 17 -11.99 8.03 -11.19
CA THR A 17 -10.85 7.19 -10.81
C THR A 17 -11.39 5.98 -10.06
N ILE A 18 -10.96 4.80 -10.47
CA ILE A 18 -11.18 3.54 -9.75
C ILE A 18 -9.81 3.05 -9.32
N SER A 19 -9.69 2.60 -8.08
CA SER A 19 -8.45 2.04 -7.55
C SER A 19 -8.64 0.54 -7.32
N TRP A 20 -7.75 -0.25 -7.90
CA TRP A 20 -7.61 -1.68 -7.64
C TRP A 20 -6.13 -2.01 -7.68
N MET A 21 -5.63 -2.65 -6.63
CA MET A 21 -4.22 -3.04 -6.54
C MET A 21 -4.19 -4.53 -6.16
N PRO A 22 -3.65 -5.39 -7.04
CA PRO A 22 -3.41 -6.77 -6.70
C PRO A 22 -2.23 -6.86 -5.75
N ALA A 23 -2.19 -7.92 -4.95
CA ALA A 23 -0.97 -8.24 -4.20
C ALA A 23 0.08 -8.78 -5.18
N SER A 24 1.35 -8.71 -4.78
CA SER A 24 2.55 -9.36 -5.33
C SER A 24 2.51 -10.86 -5.67
N GLY A 25 1.37 -11.55 -5.53
CA GLY A 25 1.30 -13.02 -5.64
C GLY A 25 1.46 -13.59 -7.06
N GLU A 26 1.38 -12.77 -8.11
CA GLU A 26 1.56 -13.18 -9.51
C GLU A 26 2.44 -12.16 -10.25
N ASP A 27 3.21 -12.63 -11.22
CA ASP A 27 4.07 -11.78 -12.04
C ASP A 27 3.28 -10.84 -12.97
N GLU A 28 2.06 -11.24 -13.37
CA GLU A 28 1.22 -10.50 -14.30
C GLU A 28 -0.27 -10.57 -13.94
N TYR A 29 -0.96 -9.44 -14.11
CA TYR A 29 -2.40 -9.31 -13.93
C TYR A 29 -3.07 -8.77 -15.21
N THR A 30 -4.18 -9.38 -15.62
CA THR A 30 -4.97 -8.93 -16.78
C THR A 30 -6.21 -8.16 -16.33
N TYR A 31 -6.39 -6.97 -16.89
CA TYR A 31 -7.51 -6.07 -16.59
C TYR A 31 -8.38 -5.87 -17.82
N TYR A 32 -9.69 -5.83 -17.60
CA TYR A 32 -10.67 -5.52 -18.64
C TYR A 32 -11.40 -4.23 -18.26
N VAL A 33 -11.34 -3.23 -19.14
CA VAL A 33 -12.03 -1.94 -18.95
C VAL A 33 -13.16 -1.85 -19.96
N SER A 34 -14.37 -1.55 -19.47
CA SER A 34 -15.54 -1.28 -20.31
C SER A 34 -16.08 0.10 -19.98
N ALA A 35 -16.18 0.95 -21.00
CA ALA A 35 -16.78 2.29 -20.90
C ALA A 35 -17.93 2.40 -21.90
N GLY A 36 -19.07 2.94 -21.46
CA GLY A 36 -20.25 3.08 -22.29
C GLY A 36 -21.43 3.68 -21.53
N ASN A 37 -22.55 3.82 -22.22
CA ASN A 37 -23.82 4.23 -21.64
C ASN A 37 -24.79 3.03 -21.64
N GLU A 38 -25.42 2.76 -20.50
CA GLU A 38 -26.39 1.66 -20.32
C GLU A 38 -27.83 2.09 -20.65
N TYR A 39 -28.10 3.39 -20.63
CA TYR A 39 -29.46 3.94 -20.70
C TYR A 39 -29.78 4.66 -22.01
N ASP A 40 -28.78 5.31 -22.63
CA ASP A 40 -28.95 6.08 -23.87
C ASP A 40 -27.92 5.69 -24.94
N THR A 41 -28.22 6.06 -26.19
CA THR A 41 -27.26 6.01 -27.28
C THR A 41 -26.06 6.90 -26.99
N ILE A 42 -24.86 6.40 -27.25
CA ILE A 42 -23.63 7.19 -27.21
C ILE A 42 -23.61 8.07 -28.46
N ASP A 43 -23.51 9.40 -28.28
CA ASP A 43 -23.43 10.34 -29.39
C ASP A 43 -22.22 10.02 -30.29
N GLU A 44 -22.42 10.11 -31.60
CA GLU A 44 -21.35 9.97 -32.59
C GLU A 44 -20.24 10.99 -32.31
N GLY A 45 -18.99 10.53 -32.26
CA GLY A 45 -17.82 11.35 -31.91
C GLY A 45 -17.47 11.38 -30.42
N THR A 46 -18.17 10.62 -29.57
CA THR A 46 -17.75 10.42 -28.16
C THR A 46 -16.37 9.76 -28.10
N SER A 47 -15.44 10.36 -27.34
CA SER A 47 -14.10 9.83 -27.10
C SER A 47 -13.88 9.55 -25.62
N TYR A 48 -13.22 8.43 -25.31
CA TYR A 48 -12.78 8.08 -23.97
C TYR A 48 -11.26 8.22 -23.86
N SER A 49 -10.78 8.67 -22.70
CA SER A 49 -9.36 8.66 -22.34
C SER A 49 -9.19 7.81 -21.09
N ILE A 50 -8.24 6.88 -21.14
CA ILE A 50 -7.91 5.99 -20.03
C ILE A 50 -6.45 6.24 -19.67
N LYS A 51 -6.19 6.45 -18.39
CA LYS A 51 -4.85 6.58 -17.82
C LYS A 51 -4.70 5.55 -16.72
N ILE A 52 -3.55 4.88 -16.68
CA ILE A 52 -3.15 3.96 -15.62
C ILE A 52 -1.99 4.64 -14.89
N ASP A 53 -2.05 4.63 -13.56
CA ASP A 53 -1.02 5.15 -12.67
C ASP A 53 -0.47 3.98 -11.85
N ASP A 54 0.84 3.76 -11.93
CA ASP A 54 1.52 2.72 -11.17
C ASP A 54 1.74 3.19 -9.72
N ASN A 55 1.43 2.31 -8.77
CA ASN A 55 1.54 2.55 -7.33
C ASN A 55 2.50 1.54 -6.70
N PHE A 56 3.71 1.43 -7.25
CA PHE A 56 4.74 0.53 -6.71
C PHE A 56 5.34 1.06 -5.41
N ASP A 57 5.75 0.14 -4.54
CA ASP A 57 6.30 0.49 -3.24
C ASP A 57 7.75 0.93 -3.30
N ILE A 58 8.03 1.94 -2.48
CA ILE A 58 9.36 2.48 -2.17
C ILE A 58 10.20 2.84 -3.40
N GLY A 59 9.55 3.11 -4.54
CA GLY A 59 10.22 3.41 -5.81
C GLY A 59 10.96 2.21 -6.43
N SER A 60 10.63 0.99 -6.01
CA SER A 60 11.29 -0.24 -6.47
C SER A 60 10.89 -0.69 -7.88
N GLY A 61 9.75 -0.20 -8.37
CA GLY A 61 9.13 -0.68 -9.61
C GLY A 61 8.36 -1.99 -9.43
N LYS A 62 8.14 -2.45 -8.19
CA LYS A 62 7.30 -3.59 -7.84
C LYS A 62 6.54 -3.35 -6.53
N ASP A 63 5.54 -4.18 -6.27
CA ASP A 63 4.77 -4.24 -5.03
C ASP A 63 5.64 -4.81 -3.90
N ALA A 64 5.41 -4.37 -2.67
CA ALA A 64 5.92 -5.06 -1.51
C ALA A 64 5.22 -6.41 -1.38
N GLY A 65 5.96 -7.40 -0.87
CA GLY A 65 5.40 -8.73 -0.77
C GLY A 65 4.38 -8.86 0.36
N SER A 66 3.44 -9.80 0.25
CA SER A 66 2.36 -9.98 1.25
C SER A 66 2.66 -11.05 2.32
N THR A 67 3.87 -11.62 2.31
CA THR A 67 4.30 -12.73 3.19
C THR A 67 5.76 -12.56 3.66
N PHE A 68 6.26 -13.46 4.50
CA PHE A 68 7.68 -13.45 4.89
C PHE A 68 8.63 -13.96 3.79
N ASP A 69 8.11 -14.69 2.79
CA ASP A 69 8.94 -15.32 1.74
C ASP A 69 9.00 -14.46 0.47
N ASP A 70 8.19 -13.41 0.42
CA ASP A 70 8.16 -12.41 -0.62
C ASP A 70 8.18 -11.07 0.09
N THR A 71 9.34 -10.42 0.12
CA THR A 71 9.55 -9.18 0.87
C THR A 71 10.32 -8.20 0.00
N LEU A 72 10.24 -6.94 0.38
CA LEU A 72 10.97 -5.88 -0.29
C LEU A 72 12.04 -5.28 0.63
N GLU A 73 13.29 -5.43 0.23
CA GLU A 73 14.41 -4.84 0.98
C GLU A 73 14.31 -3.31 0.95
N ILE A 74 14.42 -2.70 2.13
CA ILE A 74 14.25 -1.26 2.32
C ILE A 74 15.50 -0.66 2.97
N GLU A 75 15.94 0.47 2.42
CA GLU A 75 17.07 1.23 2.96
C GLU A 75 16.58 2.37 3.88
N PRO A 76 17.39 2.80 4.87
CA PRO A 76 17.09 4.00 5.65
C PRO A 76 16.85 5.22 4.75
N GLY A 77 15.81 6.00 5.04
CA GLY A 77 15.42 7.13 4.21
C GLY A 77 13.91 7.36 4.18
N LYS A 78 13.49 8.18 3.23
CA LYS A 78 12.08 8.50 2.99
C LYS A 78 11.61 7.77 1.75
N HIS A 79 10.51 7.04 1.90
CA HIS A 79 9.88 6.28 0.85
C HIS A 79 8.38 6.54 0.85
N THR A 80 7.72 6.09 -0.21
CA THR A 80 6.26 6.09 -0.32
C THR A 80 5.83 4.66 -0.61
N GLY A 81 4.81 4.19 0.11
CA GLY A 81 4.17 2.91 -0.16
C GLY A 81 2.67 3.04 -0.37
N TYR A 82 2.07 1.96 -0.86
CA TYR A 82 0.70 1.91 -1.33
C TYR A 82 0.06 0.61 -0.90
N LEU A 83 -1.08 0.71 -0.22
CA LEU A 83 -1.92 -0.45 0.07
C LEU A 83 -3.27 -0.34 -0.62
N SER A 84 -3.83 -1.45 -1.06
CA SER A 84 -5.13 -1.45 -1.75
C SER A 84 -6.25 -0.84 -0.92
N GLY A 85 -7.12 -0.08 -1.60
CA GLY A 85 -8.42 0.30 -1.06
C GLY A 85 -9.33 -0.94 -0.89
N PRO A 86 -10.63 -0.77 -0.56
CA PRO A 86 -11.52 -1.90 -0.20
C PRO A 86 -11.79 -2.92 -1.31
N TRP A 87 -11.22 -2.72 -2.49
CA TRP A 87 -11.51 -3.50 -3.69
C TRP A 87 -10.31 -4.31 -4.18
N GLY A 88 -9.08 -4.01 -3.73
CA GLY A 88 -7.90 -4.77 -4.10
C GLY A 88 -7.61 -5.89 -3.11
N SER A 89 -6.50 -6.59 -3.33
CA SER A 89 -6.04 -7.69 -2.48
C SER A 89 -4.68 -7.42 -1.83
N ASP A 90 -4.02 -6.33 -2.24
CA ASP A 90 -2.82 -5.84 -1.60
C ASP A 90 -3.20 -5.17 -0.25
N GLU A 91 -3.17 -5.95 0.83
CA GLU A 91 -3.53 -5.48 2.17
C GLU A 91 -2.34 -5.41 3.12
N LYS A 92 -1.15 -5.80 2.65
CA LYS A 92 0.04 -5.97 3.48
C LYS A 92 1.31 -5.75 2.68
N ASP A 93 2.18 -4.92 3.25
CA ASP A 93 3.53 -4.73 2.75
C ASP A 93 4.52 -5.31 3.75
N TYR A 94 5.28 -6.31 3.32
CA TYR A 94 6.44 -6.81 4.05
C TYR A 94 7.72 -6.22 3.48
N TYR A 95 8.42 -5.48 4.34
CA TYR A 95 9.76 -4.99 4.07
C TYR A 95 10.80 -5.72 4.91
N THR A 96 12.05 -5.70 4.46
CA THR A 96 13.19 -6.26 5.19
C THR A 96 14.35 -5.30 5.29
N ILE A 97 15.06 -5.32 6.41
CA ILE A 97 16.31 -4.58 6.60
C ILE A 97 17.24 -5.36 7.54
N PRO A 98 18.56 -5.50 7.24
CA PRO A 98 19.51 -6.07 8.17
C PRO A 98 19.80 -5.11 9.33
N MET A 99 20.06 -5.64 10.53
CA MET A 99 20.39 -4.82 11.70
C MET A 99 21.49 -5.45 12.54
N THR A 100 22.43 -4.64 13.01
CA THR A 100 23.43 -5.08 13.99
C THR A 100 22.89 -4.93 15.42
N ALA A 101 23.48 -5.67 16.36
CA ALA A 101 23.15 -5.53 17.78
C ALA A 101 23.20 -4.06 18.23
N GLU A 102 22.24 -3.68 19.08
CA GLU A 102 22.07 -2.35 19.67
C GLU A 102 21.67 -1.23 18.70
N GLN A 103 21.56 -1.49 17.38
CA GLN A 103 21.00 -0.50 16.46
C GLN A 103 19.54 -0.23 16.77
N LYS A 104 19.15 1.05 16.69
CA LYS A 104 17.78 1.50 16.88
C LYS A 104 17.11 1.74 15.53
N LEU A 105 16.08 0.95 15.24
CA LEU A 105 15.13 1.21 14.17
C LEU A 105 14.09 2.22 14.65
N SER A 106 13.91 3.32 13.91
CA SER A 106 12.85 4.30 14.16
C SER A 106 12.04 4.48 12.88
N ILE A 107 10.75 4.18 12.94
CA ILE A 107 9.81 4.25 11.82
C ILE A 107 8.78 5.34 12.11
N LYS A 108 8.57 6.22 11.13
CA LYS A 108 7.44 7.16 11.11
C LYS A 108 6.65 6.94 9.82
N LEU A 109 5.41 6.47 9.99
CA LEU A 109 4.47 6.28 8.89
C LEU A 109 3.41 7.39 8.92
N THR A 110 3.32 8.15 7.83
CA THR A 110 2.38 9.27 7.66
C THR A 110 1.34 8.92 6.59
N PRO A 111 0.09 8.67 6.99
CA PRO A 111 -0.99 8.44 6.03
C PRO A 111 -1.23 9.65 5.12
N GLU A 112 -1.40 9.45 3.81
CA GLU A 112 -1.90 10.48 2.88
C GLU A 112 -3.41 10.39 2.67
N THR A 113 -4.06 9.46 3.38
CA THR A 113 -5.50 9.27 3.39
C THR A 113 -6.01 9.21 4.83
N GLU A 114 -7.34 9.20 5.01
CA GLU A 114 -7.97 8.98 6.32
C GLU A 114 -7.82 7.53 6.82
N THR A 115 -7.13 6.65 6.09
CA THR A 115 -6.85 5.29 6.57
C THR A 115 -5.83 5.34 7.70
N GLY A 116 -6.17 4.76 8.85
CA GLY A 116 -5.18 4.48 9.89
C GLY A 116 -4.35 3.26 9.50
N PHE A 117 -3.12 3.17 10.00
CA PHE A 117 -2.20 2.07 9.69
C PHE A 117 -1.70 1.39 10.96
N ARG A 118 -1.04 0.27 10.77
CA ARG A 118 -0.35 -0.48 11.81
C ARG A 118 0.99 -0.95 11.27
N ILE A 119 1.99 -0.83 12.13
CA ILE A 119 3.36 -1.28 11.89
C ILE A 119 3.65 -2.40 12.88
N THR A 120 4.21 -3.49 12.39
CA THR A 120 4.69 -4.61 13.21
C THR A 120 6.13 -4.94 12.85
N ILE A 121 6.99 -5.09 13.85
CA ILE A 121 8.36 -5.60 13.66
C ILE A 121 8.41 -7.05 14.08
N PHE A 122 9.03 -7.88 13.26
CA PHE A 122 9.44 -9.24 13.58
C PHE A 122 10.95 -9.35 13.48
N ASP A 123 11.55 -10.17 14.34
CA ASP A 123 12.97 -10.54 14.23
C ASP A 123 13.21 -11.56 13.10
N GLN A 124 14.45 -11.99 12.94
CA GLN A 124 14.86 -12.97 11.91
C GLN A 124 14.16 -14.33 12.05
N ASP A 125 13.75 -14.68 13.27
CA ASP A 125 12.99 -15.90 13.58
C ASP A 125 11.48 -15.73 13.33
N ARG A 126 11.06 -14.60 12.74
CA ARG A 126 9.67 -14.24 12.44
C ARG A 126 8.83 -14.11 13.71
N VAL A 127 9.45 -13.85 14.86
CA VAL A 127 8.77 -13.61 16.13
C VAL A 127 8.44 -12.12 16.25
N ARG A 128 7.17 -11.82 16.53
CA ARG A 128 6.70 -10.44 16.68
C ARG A 128 7.34 -9.79 17.90
N GLN A 129 8.13 -8.76 17.68
CA GLN A 129 8.82 -8.00 18.73
C GLN A 129 7.98 -6.83 19.23
N VAL A 130 7.44 -6.03 18.32
CA VAL A 130 6.63 -4.85 18.68
C VAL A 130 5.60 -4.53 17.60
N GLN A 131 4.49 -3.94 18.02
CA GLN A 131 3.42 -3.51 17.12
C GLN A 131 2.85 -2.16 17.59
N LYS A 132 2.56 -1.27 16.64
CA LYS A 132 1.90 0.01 16.91
C LYS A 132 0.87 0.31 15.83
N GLY A 133 -0.33 0.72 16.24
CA GLY A 133 -1.37 1.22 15.35
C GLY A 133 -1.57 2.73 15.49
N SER A 134 -2.15 3.35 14.47
CA SER A 134 -2.70 4.70 14.51
C SER A 134 -3.74 4.83 15.62
N ALA A 135 -3.76 5.99 16.29
CA ALA A 135 -4.75 6.26 17.34
C ALA A 135 -6.16 6.49 16.77
N ASN A 136 -6.25 6.99 15.53
CA ASN A 136 -7.47 7.19 14.77
C ASN A 136 -7.14 7.25 13.26
N ALA A 137 -8.18 7.33 12.44
CA ALA A 137 -8.11 7.57 10.99
C ALA A 137 -7.13 8.70 10.64
N GLY A 138 -6.23 8.47 9.68
CA GLY A 138 -5.24 9.45 9.21
C GLY A 138 -4.10 9.78 10.20
N ALA A 139 -4.10 9.23 11.42
CA ALA A 139 -3.06 9.55 12.40
C ALA A 139 -1.70 8.93 12.05
N ILE A 140 -0.65 9.73 12.19
CA ILE A 140 0.75 9.31 12.04
C ILE A 140 1.12 8.24 13.09
N VAL A 141 1.73 7.15 12.63
CA VAL A 141 2.27 6.08 13.50
C VAL A 141 3.77 6.30 13.67
N ARG A 142 4.26 6.13 14.91
CA ARG A 142 5.69 6.09 15.22
C ARG A 142 6.00 4.84 16.02
N LEU A 143 7.05 4.14 15.64
CA LEU A 143 7.48 2.92 16.29
C LEU A 143 9.00 2.92 16.35
N ASP A 144 9.53 2.69 17.55
CA ASP A 144 10.96 2.54 17.80
C ASP A 144 11.22 1.13 18.33
N TRP A 145 12.30 0.50 17.88
CA TRP A 145 12.78 -0.80 18.37
C TRP A 145 14.29 -0.89 18.27
N THR A 146 14.92 -1.52 19.26
CA THR A 146 16.38 -1.73 19.28
C THR A 146 16.66 -3.21 19.11
N ALA A 147 17.53 -3.54 18.16
CA ALA A 147 17.93 -4.92 17.91
C ALA A 147 18.68 -5.47 19.14
N PRO A 148 18.19 -6.55 19.78
CA PRO A 148 18.83 -7.09 20.98
C PRO A 148 20.15 -7.80 20.66
N GLU A 149 20.32 -8.24 19.42
CA GLU A 149 21.48 -8.94 18.89
C GLU A 149 21.57 -8.68 17.38
N GLU A 150 22.58 -9.23 16.71
CA GLU A 150 22.69 -9.16 15.25
C GLU A 150 21.53 -9.92 14.58
N GLN A 151 20.89 -9.26 13.63
CA GLN A 151 19.76 -9.75 12.85
C GLN A 151 20.16 -9.67 11.37
N GLU A 152 20.32 -10.83 10.72
CA GLU A 152 20.55 -10.84 9.27
C GLU A 152 19.36 -10.23 8.52
N VAL A 153 18.17 -10.37 9.10
CA VAL A 153 16.94 -9.79 8.57
C VAL A 153 15.98 -9.40 9.71
N VAL A 154 15.46 -8.18 9.63
CA VAL A 154 14.31 -7.73 10.42
C VAL A 154 13.16 -7.50 9.47
N TYR A 155 11.98 -8.03 9.78
CA TYR A 155 10.79 -7.86 8.97
C TYR A 155 9.93 -6.72 9.51
N ILE A 156 9.49 -5.85 8.61
CA ILE A 156 8.58 -4.75 8.91
C ILE A 156 7.31 -4.99 8.12
N LEU A 157 6.20 -5.21 8.83
CA LEU A 157 4.87 -5.30 8.23
C LEU A 157 4.14 -3.96 8.38
N VAL A 158 3.65 -3.43 7.26
CA VAL A 158 2.66 -2.36 7.21
C VAL A 158 1.32 -2.93 6.77
N GLU A 159 0.26 -2.66 7.53
CA GLU A 159 -1.11 -3.05 7.19
C GLU A 159 -2.12 -1.96 7.60
N PRO A 160 -3.32 -1.90 7.00
CA PRO A 160 -4.36 -0.99 7.44
C PRO A 160 -4.77 -1.27 8.90
N GLY A 161 -4.90 -0.22 9.71
CA GLY A 161 -5.33 -0.29 11.11
C GLY A 161 -6.84 -0.46 11.30
N GLY A 162 -7.61 -0.41 10.20
CA GLY A 162 -9.07 -0.50 10.15
C GLY A 162 -9.54 -0.60 8.69
N SER A 163 -10.84 -0.45 8.44
CA SER A 163 -11.37 -0.50 7.07
C SER A 163 -10.80 0.67 6.24
N PRO A 164 -10.13 0.39 5.10
CA PRO A 164 -9.48 1.41 4.30
C PRO A 164 -10.47 2.41 3.67
N SER A 165 -9.94 3.57 3.27
CA SER A 165 -10.68 4.62 2.56
C SER A 165 -11.33 4.03 1.29
N LYS A 166 -12.60 4.37 1.04
CA LYS A 166 -13.44 3.61 0.10
C LYS A 166 -13.13 3.82 -1.38
N THR A 167 -12.30 4.80 -1.72
CA THR A 167 -12.27 5.37 -3.09
C THR A 167 -10.88 5.49 -3.70
N SER A 168 -9.81 5.27 -2.95
CA SER A 168 -8.43 5.39 -3.44
C SER A 168 -7.50 4.37 -2.80
N ALA A 169 -6.34 4.16 -3.42
CA ALA A 169 -5.20 3.53 -2.77
C ALA A 169 -4.90 4.21 -1.43
N ASN A 170 -4.50 3.42 -0.44
CA ASN A 170 -4.03 3.90 0.85
C ASN A 170 -2.54 4.19 0.75
N LYS A 171 -2.25 5.39 0.23
CA LYS A 171 -0.87 5.88 0.15
C LYS A 171 -0.37 6.29 1.54
N TYR A 172 0.90 5.99 1.82
CA TYR A 172 1.59 6.43 3.03
C TYR A 172 3.04 6.83 2.73
N ASP A 173 3.54 7.82 3.47
CA ASP A 173 4.96 8.12 3.53
C ASP A 173 5.62 7.33 4.66
N PHE A 174 6.76 6.71 4.35
CA PHE A 174 7.53 5.85 5.24
C PHE A 174 8.92 6.46 5.46
N ASP A 175 9.15 7.04 6.64
CA ASP A 175 10.44 7.61 7.05
C ASP A 175 11.12 6.63 8.03
N LEU A 176 12.21 6.02 7.56
CA LEU A 176 12.97 4.96 8.22
C LEU A 176 14.34 5.47 8.64
N LYS A 177 14.71 5.23 9.90
CA LYS A 177 16.06 5.52 10.41
C LYS A 177 16.62 4.32 11.16
N VAL A 178 17.91 4.09 10.96
CA VAL A 178 18.72 3.16 11.73
C VAL A 178 19.86 3.97 12.34
N GLU A 179 19.97 3.93 13.66
CA GLU A 179 20.96 4.67 14.46
C GLU A 179 21.76 3.73 15.35
#